data_AF-A0A0D9QIJ8-F1
#
_entry.id   AF-A0A0D9QIJ8-F1
#
_cell.length_a   1.000
_cell.length_b   1.000
_cell.length_c   1.000
_cell.angle_alpha   90.00
_cell.angle_beta   90.00
_cell.angle_gamma   90.00
#
_symmetry.space_group_name_H-M   'P 1'
#
loop_
_entity.id
_entity.type
_entity.pdbx_description
1 polymer ?
#
loop_
_entity_poly.entity_id
_entity_poly.type
_entity_poly.pdbx_seq_one_letter_code
_entity_poly.pdbx_strand_id
1 'polypeptide(L)'
;MYYVKKYEHKLLSETLRFLGFTLKWGIHENGYWMTNLNYSFDYMLSNLVIKYFKEKKVKSVIDVGCGYGHYVNELNFHKIKAVGVDGNSKLVNQLKNGMFICYA
;
A
#
# COMPACT_ATOMS: atom_id res chain seq x y z
N MET A 1 -6.60 23.02 -19.99
CA MET A 1 -6.00 23.61 -18.77
C MET A 1 -5.18 22.58 -17.99
N TYR A 2 -4.24 21.88 -18.65
CA TYR A 2 -3.41 20.81 -18.04
C TYR A 2 -1.99 21.28 -17.68
N TYR A 3 -1.48 22.28 -18.40
CA TYR A 3 -0.12 22.81 -18.19
C TYR A 3 0.03 23.58 -16.88
N VAL A 4 -1.02 24.30 -16.45
CA VAL A 4 -1.00 25.11 -15.22
C VAL A 4 -0.88 24.21 -13.98
N LYS A 5 -1.67 23.13 -13.89
CA LYS A 5 -1.59 22.14 -12.79
C LYS A 5 -0.19 21.54 -12.66
N LYS A 6 0.46 21.18 -13.77
CA LYS A 6 1.82 20.59 -13.75
C LYS A 6 2.87 21.57 -13.22
N TYR A 7 2.71 22.86 -13.53
CA TYR A 7 3.61 23.91 -13.04
C TYR A 7 3.40 24.21 -11.55
N GLU A 8 2.15 24.26 -11.07
CA GLU A 8 1.83 24.43 -9.64
C GLU A 8 2.39 23.30 -8.78
N HIS A 9 2.28 22.05 -9.24
CA HIS A 9 2.88 20.90 -8.54
C HIS A 9 4.41 20.98 -8.47
N LYS A 10 5.06 21.50 -9.52
CA LYS A 10 6.51 21.69 -9.55
C LYS A 10 6.94 22.76 -8.54
N LEU A 11 6.28 23.91 -8.54
CA LEU A 11 6.57 25.02 -7.62
C LEU A 11 6.35 24.62 -6.16
N LEU A 12 5.27 23.88 -5.88
CA LEU A 12 4.98 23.36 -4.54
C LEU A 12 6.04 22.35 -4.08
N SER A 13 6.46 21.45 -4.97
CA SER A 13 7.50 20.45 -4.67
C SER A 13 8.87 21.08 -4.41
N GLU A 14 9.24 22.13 -5.15
CA GLU A 14 10.50 22.85 -4.99
C GLU A 14 10.50 23.70 -3.72
N THR A 15 9.38 24.34 -3.39
CA THR A 15 9.19 25.11 -2.14
C THR A 15 9.29 24.20 -0.91
N LEU A 16 8.65 23.03 -0.93
CA LEU A 16 8.73 22.07 0.17
C LEU A 16 10.17 21.54 0.36
N ARG A 17 10.89 21.30 -0.74
CA ARG A 17 12.29 20.89 -0.71
C ARG A 17 13.21 21.99 -0.16
N PHE A 18 12.95 23.26 -0.50
CA PHE A 18 13.67 24.43 0.03
C PHE A 18 13.43 24.64 1.53
N LEU A 19 12.21 24.36 2.01
CA LEU A 19 11.84 24.44 3.43
C LEU A 19 12.36 23.27 4.30
N GLY A 20 13.26 22.43 3.78
CA GLY A 20 13.84 21.31 4.52
C GLY A 20 12.96 20.06 4.60
N PHE A 21 11.77 20.07 3.98
CA PHE A 21 11.01 18.84 3.79
C PHE A 21 11.60 18.07 2.61
N THR A 22 12.57 17.18 2.87
CA THR A 22 12.95 16.14 1.90
C THR A 22 11.81 15.16 1.73
N LEU A 23 10.87 15.48 0.84
CA LEU A 23 9.88 14.57 0.32
C LEU A 23 10.59 13.51 -0.53
N LYS A 24 11.07 12.45 0.12
CA LYS A 24 11.57 11.26 -0.57
C LYS A 24 10.37 10.53 -1.18
N TRP A 25 9.87 11.00 -2.32
CA TRP A 25 8.98 10.22 -3.18
C TRP A 25 9.83 9.44 -4.16
N GLY A 26 9.62 8.13 -4.26
CA GLY A 26 10.28 7.28 -5.23
C GLY A 26 9.98 5.81 -4.98
N ILE A 27 10.55 4.93 -5.79
CA ILE A 27 10.56 3.48 -5.54
C ILE A 27 11.99 3.15 -5.10
N HIS A 28 12.14 2.54 -3.93
CA HIS A 28 13.43 2.04 -3.46
C HIS A 28 13.96 1.01 -4.47
N GLU A 29 15.27 0.81 -4.55
CA GLU A 29 15.88 -0.25 -5.37
C GLU A 29 15.37 -1.67 -5.07
N ASN A 30 14.67 -1.85 -3.95
CA ASN A 30 14.06 -3.11 -3.54
C ASN A 30 12.55 -3.18 -3.88
N GLY A 31 12.00 -2.19 -4.59
CA GLY A 31 10.63 -2.22 -5.12
C GLY A 31 9.53 -1.63 -4.21
N TYR A 32 9.85 -1.17 -3.00
CA TYR A 32 8.87 -0.51 -2.12
C TYR A 32 8.85 1.01 -2.33
N TRP A 33 7.71 1.66 -2.09
CA TRP A 33 7.63 3.12 -2.15
C TRP A 33 8.48 3.76 -1.05
N MET A 34 9.40 4.63 -1.44
CA MET A 34 9.96 5.61 -0.53
C MET A 34 8.92 6.73 -0.44
N THR A 35 8.38 6.93 0.76
CA THR A 35 7.49 8.04 1.09
C THR A 35 7.74 8.45 2.54
N ASN A 36 7.49 9.72 2.86
CA ASN A 36 7.48 10.21 4.25
C ASN A 36 6.15 9.91 4.94
N LEU A 37 5.17 9.35 4.23
CA LEU A 37 3.98 8.80 4.83
C LEU A 37 4.39 7.48 5.48
N ASN A 38 4.31 7.41 6.81
CA ASN A 38 4.47 6.13 7.50
C ASN A 38 3.53 5.11 6.84
N TYR A 39 4.04 3.92 6.52
CA TYR A 39 3.24 2.75 6.14
C TYR A 39 2.40 2.27 7.34
N SER A 40 1.69 3.19 8.00
CA SER A 40 0.83 2.89 9.11
C SER A 40 -0.38 2.18 8.57
N PHE A 41 -0.59 0.97 9.05
CA PHE A 41 -1.81 0.24 8.81
C PHE A 41 -3.01 1.07 9.31
N ASP A 42 -3.95 1.39 8.42
CA ASP A 42 -5.16 2.12 8.77
C ASP A 42 -6.26 1.13 9.18
N TYR A 43 -6.42 0.97 10.49
CA TYR A 43 -7.44 0.13 11.11
C TYR A 43 -8.87 0.58 10.78
N MET A 44 -9.12 1.89 10.67
CA MET A 44 -10.46 2.40 10.40
C MET A 44 -10.87 2.03 8.97
N LEU A 45 -9.98 2.24 8.01
CA LEU A 45 -10.20 1.83 6.63
C LEU A 45 -10.37 0.31 6.52
N SER A 46 -9.52 -0.47 7.20
CA SER A 46 -9.64 -1.95 7.22
C SER A 46 -11.03 -2.41 7.66
N ASN A 47 -11.54 -1.85 8.77
CA ASN A 47 -12.85 -2.19 9.29
C ASN A 47 -13.99 -1.84 8.32
N LEU A 48 -13.91 -0.69 7.64
CA LEU A 48 -14.89 -0.28 6.63
C LEU A 48 -14.88 -1.22 5.42
N VAL A 49 -13.69 -1.61 4.95
CA VAL A 49 -13.53 -2.57 3.84
C VAL A 49 -14.10 -3.94 4.23
N ILE A 50 -13.78 -4.45 5.42
CA ILE A 50 -14.32 -5.73 5.93
C ILE A 50 -15.84 -5.69 6.01
N LYS A 51 -16.42 -4.60 6.54
CA LYS A 51 -17.87 -4.41 6.63
C LYS A 51 -18.50 -4.48 5.23
N TYR A 52 -17.97 -3.70 4.30
CA TYR A 52 -18.44 -3.68 2.92
C TYR A 52 -18.36 -5.06 2.25
N PHE A 53 -17.25 -5.78 2.42
CA PHE A 53 -17.09 -7.12 1.86
C PHE A 53 -18.05 -8.16 2.44
N LYS A 54 -18.32 -8.10 3.75
CA LYS A 54 -19.33 -8.96 4.39
C LYS A 54 -20.73 -8.68 3.85
N GLU A 55 -21.11 -7.41 3.73
CA GLU A 55 -22.41 -7.00 3.16
C GLU A 55 -22.56 -7.47 1.70
N LYS A 56 -21.49 -7.39 0.91
CA LYS A 56 -21.46 -7.87 -0.48
C LYS A 56 -21.24 -9.38 -0.61
N LYS A 57 -21.12 -10.11 0.49
CA LYS A 57 -20.87 -11.57 0.53
C LYS A 57 -19.63 -11.98 -0.29
N VAL A 58 -18.59 -11.14 -0.29
CA VAL A 58 -17.32 -11.42 -0.95
C VAL A 58 -16.72 -12.71 -0.39
N LYS A 59 -16.27 -13.59 -1.29
CA LYS A 59 -15.73 -14.90 -0.93
C LYS A 59 -14.21 -14.91 -0.85
N SER A 60 -13.55 -14.12 -1.69
CA SER A 60 -12.10 -14.04 -1.74
C SER A 60 -11.61 -12.68 -2.24
N VAL A 61 -10.42 -12.28 -1.80
CA VAL A 61 -9.78 -11.00 -2.11
C VAL A 61 -8.34 -11.24 -2.54
N ILE A 62 -7.87 -10.47 -3.53
CA ILE A 62 -6.45 -10.33 -3.86
C ILE A 62 -6.05 -8.90 -3.52
N ASP A 63 -5.08 -8.74 -2.63
CA ASP A 63 -4.50 -7.45 -2.23
C ASP A 63 -3.22 -7.18 -3.04
N VAL A 64 -3.28 -6.19 -3.93
CA VAL A 64 -2.18 -5.87 -4.86
C VAL A 64 -1.35 -4.72 -4.30
N GLY A 65 -0.05 -4.97 -4.10
CA GLY A 65 0.82 -4.06 -3.34
C GLY A 65 0.60 -4.23 -1.84
N CYS A 66 0.48 -5.48 -1.37
CA CYS A 66 0.08 -5.78 0.01
C CYS A 66 1.12 -5.34 1.06
N GLY A 67 2.33 -4.98 0.66
CA GLY A 67 3.43 -4.67 1.56
C GLY A 67 3.59 -5.78 2.60
N TYR A 68 3.67 -5.39 3.88
CA TYR A 68 3.78 -6.32 5.03
C TYR A 68 2.56 -7.23 5.26
N GLY A 69 1.51 -7.17 4.44
CA GLY A 69 0.37 -8.08 4.48
C GLY A 69 -0.67 -7.77 5.55
N HIS A 70 -0.67 -6.56 6.13
CA HIS A 70 -1.58 -6.21 7.23
C HIS A 70 -3.07 -6.34 6.85
N TYR A 71 -3.48 -5.83 5.68
CA TYR A 71 -4.86 -5.98 5.21
C TYR A 71 -5.22 -7.44 4.93
N VAL A 72 -4.31 -8.21 4.32
CA VAL A 72 -4.50 -9.65 4.07
C VAL A 72 -4.74 -10.41 5.38
N ASN A 73 -3.95 -10.12 6.42
CA ASN A 73 -4.09 -10.75 7.73
C ASN A 73 -5.43 -10.40 8.38
N GLU A 74 -5.83 -9.13 8.36
CA GLU A 74 -7.12 -8.68 8.92
C GLU A 74 -8.31 -9.29 8.18
N LEU A 75 -8.26 -9.37 6.85
CA LEU A 75 -9.30 -10.02 6.06
C LEU A 75 -9.42 -11.52 6.40
N ASN A 76 -8.31 -12.24 6.46
CA ASN A 76 -8.27 -13.65 6.81
C ASN A 76 -8.75 -13.89 8.25
N PHE A 77 -8.35 -13.06 9.21
CA PHE A 77 -8.83 -13.11 10.60
C PHE A 77 -10.35 -12.96 10.67
N HIS A 78 -10.92 -12.08 9.83
CA HIS A 78 -12.36 -11.88 9.70
C HIS A 78 -13.07 -12.90 8.78
N LYS A 79 -12.40 -14.02 8.46
CA LYS A 79 -12.91 -15.14 7.66
C LYS A 79 -13.23 -14.78 6.20
N ILE A 80 -12.56 -13.77 5.65
CA ILE A 80 -12.57 -13.44 4.22
C ILE A 80 -11.26 -13.94 3.63
N LYS A 81 -11.33 -14.94 2.73
CA LYS A 81 -10.12 -15.55 2.15
C LYS A 81 -9.32 -14.51 1.36
N ALA A 82 -8.14 -14.13 1.83
CA ALA A 82 -7.31 -13.12 1.20
C ALA A 82 -5.92 -13.67 0.85
N VAL A 83 -5.40 -13.23 -0.29
CA VAL A 83 -4.01 -13.45 -0.71
C VAL A 83 -3.39 -12.11 -1.09
N GLY A 84 -2.12 -11.91 -0.73
CA GLY A 84 -1.38 -10.68 -1.06
C GLY A 84 -0.33 -10.92 -2.12
N VAL A 85 -0.18 -9.95 -3.04
CA VAL A 85 0.90 -9.87 -4.02
C VAL A 85 1.63 -8.54 -3.88
N ASP A 86 2.96 -8.55 -3.97
CA ASP A 86 3.77 -7.32 -3.93
C ASP A 86 4.99 -7.48 -4.85
N GLY A 87 5.40 -6.38 -5.50
CA GLY A 87 6.56 -6.37 -6.40
C GLY A 87 7.90 -6.43 -5.64
N ASN A 88 7.92 -6.14 -4.33
CA ASN A 88 9.09 -6.29 -3.49
C ASN A 88 9.26 -7.75 -3.06
N SER A 89 9.96 -8.52 -3.89
CA SER A 89 10.22 -9.95 -3.65
C SER A 89 10.97 -10.22 -2.34
N LYS A 90 11.85 -9.32 -1.89
CA LYS A 90 12.56 -9.45 -0.60
C LYS A 90 11.58 -9.40 0.57
N LEU A 91 10.64 -8.45 0.54
CA LEU A 91 9.63 -8.30 1.57
C LEU A 91 8.69 -9.50 1.59
N VAL A 92 8.18 -9.94 0.43
CA VAL A 92 7.26 -11.08 0.41
C VAL A 92 7.96 -12.37 0.84
N ASN A 93 9.24 -12.55 0.52
CA ASN A 93 10.02 -13.69 1.01
C ASN A 93 10.13 -13.74 2.54
N GLN A 94 10.13 -12.58 3.23
CA GLN A 94 10.10 -12.55 4.70
C GLN A 94 8.73 -12.99 5.26
N LEU A 95 7.65 -12.84 4.49
CA LEU A 95 6.28 -13.19 4.89
C LEU A 95 5.87 -14.62 4.52
N LYS A 96 6.67 -15.35 3.72
CA LYS A 96 6.35 -16.68 3.18
C LYS A 96 6.06 -17.78 4.21
N ASN A 97 6.27 -17.53 5.51
CA ASN A 97 5.87 -18.44 6.59
C ASN A 97 4.35 -18.49 6.84
N GLY A 98 3.54 -17.64 6.18
CA GLY A 98 2.09 -17.63 6.31
C GLY A 98 1.36 -17.26 5.02
N MET A 99 1.29 -18.18 4.05
CA MET A 99 0.31 -18.17 2.95
C MET A 99 0.19 -16.86 2.14
N PHE A 100 1.31 -16.36 1.61
CA PHE A 100 1.34 -15.30 0.58
C PHE A 100 1.84 -15.90 -0.74
N ILE A 101 1.07 -15.77 -1.82
CA ILE A 101 1.47 -16.22 -3.16
C ILE A 101 1.99 -15.00 -3.91
N CYS A 102 3.29 -15.00 -4.23
CA CYS A 102 3.96 -13.94 -4.96
C CYS A 102 4.20 -14.36 -6.41
N TYR A 103 3.89 -13.48 -7.36
CA TYR A 103 4.48 -13.51 -8.71
C TYR A 103 5.34 -12.25 -8.86
N ALA A 104 6.59 -12.45 -9.26
CA ALA A 104 7.49 -11.42 -9.76
C ALA A 104 7.42 -11.39 -11.29
#